data_AF-A0A1F8T608-F1
#
_entry.id   AF-A0A1F8T608-F1
#
_cell.length_a   1.000
_cell.length_b   1.000
_cell.length_c   1.000
_cell.angle_alpha   90.00
_cell.angle_beta   90.00
_cell.angle_gamma   90.00
#
_symmetry.space_group_name_H-M   'P 1'
#
loop_
_entity.id
_entity.type
_entity.pdbx_description
1 polymer ?
#
loop_
_entity_poly.entity_id
_entity_poly.type
_entity_poly.pdbx_seq_one_letter_code
_entity_poly.pdbx_strand_id
1 'polypeptide(L)' 'MKRKFRLTRSTEFKRVRRSGKSYAHPLIVLIVEVNLQETTRVGVSAGRSIGNAVERNRAKRR' A
#
# COMPACT_ATOMS: atom_id res chain seq x y z
N MET A 1 6.99 -10.59 5.29
CA MET A 1 6.46 -10.81 3.91
C MET A 1 7.60 -11.08 2.92
N LYS A 2 7.50 -12.18 2.13
CA LYS A 2 8.49 -12.53 1.08
C LYS A 2 8.55 -11.43 0.01
N ARG A 3 9.73 -11.20 -0.60
CA ARG A 3 9.98 -10.10 -1.56
C ARG A 3 8.99 -10.10 -2.73
N LYS A 4 8.62 -11.27 -3.27
CA LYS A 4 7.73 -11.41 -4.42
C LYS A 4 6.32 -10.84 -4.22
N PHE A 5 5.84 -10.79 -2.97
CA PHE A 5 4.51 -10.28 -2.64
C PHE A 5 4.49 -8.78 -2.32
N ARG A 6 5.62 -8.07 -2.45
CA ARG A 6 5.73 -6.64 -2.10
C ARG A 6 5.54 -5.75 -3.32
N LEU A 7 4.64 -4.78 -3.19
CA LEU A 7 4.58 -3.63 -4.08
C LEU A 7 5.57 -2.57 -3.57
N THR A 8 6.63 -2.28 -4.33
CA THR A 8 7.72 -1.39 -3.87
C THR A 8 8.00 -0.22 -4.80
N ARG A 9 7.72 -0.34 -6.10
CA ARG A 9 8.05 0.68 -7.09
C ARG A 9 7.08 1.85 -7.00
N SER A 10 7.60 3.07 -6.95
CA SER A 10 6.79 4.30 -6.90
C SER A 10 5.83 4.42 -8.08
N THR A 11 6.23 3.97 -9.26
CA THR A 11 5.39 3.92 -10.48
C THR A 11 4.19 3.01 -10.30
N GLU A 12 4.34 1.89 -9.58
CA GLU A 12 3.24 0.97 -9.32
C GLU A 12 2.28 1.54 -8.27
N PHE A 13 2.79 2.20 -7.22
CA PHE A 13 1.93 2.93 -6.29
C PHE A 13 1.14 4.04 -6.99
N LYS A 14 1.76 4.78 -7.91
CA LYS A 14 1.08 5.81 -8.72
C LYS A 14 0.00 5.19 -9.59
N ARG A 15 0.28 4.06 -10.25
CA ARG A 15 -0.69 3.33 -11.09
C ARG A 15 -1.90 2.91 -10.25
N VAL A 16 -1.69 2.14 -9.19
CA VAL A 16 -2.79 1.65 -8.33
C VAL A 16 -3.63 2.81 -7.77
N ARG A 17 -3.00 3.92 -7.38
CA ARG A 17 -3.74 5.11 -6.91
C ARG A 17 -4.58 5.79 -7.99
N ARG A 18 -4.19 5.70 -9.26
CA ARG A 18 -4.86 6.36 -10.39
C ARG A 18 -6.01 5.52 -10.96
N SER A 19 -5.79 4.22 -11.13
CA SER A 19 -6.73 3.30 -11.81
C SER A 19 -7.39 2.29 -10.89
N GLY A 20 -6.91 2.12 -9.66
CA GLY A 20 -7.43 1.14 -8.72
C GLY A 20 -8.76 1.55 -8.10
N LYS A 21 -9.58 0.55 -7.77
CA LYS A 21 -10.83 0.73 -7.03
C LYS A 21 -10.51 0.96 -5.55
N SER A 22 -11.09 2.01 -4.98
CA SER A 22 -10.86 2.41 -3.59
C SER A 22 -11.99 1.93 -2.69
N TYR A 23 -11.62 1.47 -1.50
CA TYR A 23 -12.50 1.07 -0.41
C TYR A 23 -12.08 1.83 0.84
N ALA A 24 -12.93 2.75 1.29
CA ALA A 24 -12.68 3.56 2.46
C ALA A 24 -13.10 2.84 3.74
N HIS A 25 -12.26 2.90 4.76
CA HIS A 25 -12.54 2.47 6.13
C HIS A 25 -12.01 3.56 7.09
N PRO A 26 -12.60 3.79 8.27
CA PRO A 26 -12.16 4.86 9.18
C PRO A 26 -10.66 4.81 9.55
N LEU A 27 -10.08 3.62 9.56
CA LEU A 27 -8.67 3.41 9.91
C LEU A 27 -7.72 3.36 8.70
N ILE A 28 -8.22 2.95 7.53
CA ILE A 28 -7.40 2.69 6.34
C ILE A 28 -8.18 2.94 5.05
N VAL A 29 -7.47 3.26 3.98
CA VAL A 29 -8.04 3.22 2.62
C VAL A 29 -7.34 2.11 1.87
N LEU A 30 -8.11 1.12 1.41
CA LEU A 30 -7.61 0.05 0.56
C LEU A 30 -7.83 0.42 -0.91
N ILE A 31 -6.78 0.35 -1.72
CA ILE A 31 -6.87 0.58 -3.17
C ILE A 31 -6.39 -0.68 -3.87
N VAL A 32 -7.23 -1.25 -4.73
CA VAL A 32 -6.99 -2.53 -5.39
C VAL A 32 -7.07 -2.36 -6.90
N GLU A 33 -6.09 -2.93 -7.60
CA GLU A 33 -6.05 -3.00 -9.06
C GLU A 33 -5.77 -4.44 -9.47
N VAL A 34 -6.49 -4.93 -10.48
CA VAL A 34 -6.21 -6.25 -11.07
C VAL A 34 -4.82 -6.19 -11.70
N ASN A 35 -4.00 -7.21 -11.45
CA ASN A 35 -2.70 -7.33 -12.05
C ASN A 35 -2.61 -8.66 -12.82
N LEU A 36 -1.78 -8.70 -13.86
CA LEU A 36 -1.60 -9.86 -14.74
C LEU A 36 -0.57 -10.87 -14.21
N GLN A 37 -0.28 -10.86 -12.90
CA GLN A 37 0.69 -11.77 -12.28
C GLN A 37 -0.04 -12.83 -11.47
N GLU A 38 0.60 -13.98 -11.31
CA GLU A 38 0.09 -15.09 -10.50
C GLU A 38 0.02 -14.78 -8.99
N THR A 39 0.55 -13.64 -8.55
CA THR A 39 0.65 -13.30 -7.13
C THR A 39 0.09 -11.93 -6.83
N THR A 40 -0.63 -11.85 -5.71
CA THR A 40 -1.06 -10.57 -5.15
C THR A 40 0.15 -9.85 -4.54
N ARG A 41 0.28 -8.56 -4.87
CA ARG A 41 1.33 -7.69 -4.33
C ARG A 41 0.74 -6.60 -3.46
N VAL A 42 1.30 -6.42 -2.28
CA VAL A 42 0.80 -5.48 -1.26
C VAL A 42 1.87 -4.44 -0.96
N GLY A 43 1.45 -3.18 -0.88
CA GLY A 43 2.25 -2.06 -0.45
C GLY A 43 1.51 -1.26 0.61
N VAL A 44 2.19 -0.87 1.68
CA VAL A 44 1.62 -0.06 2.76
C VAL A 44 2.25 1.32 2.74
N SER A 45 1.42 2.36 2.72
CA SER A 45 1.85 3.75 2.76
C SER A 45 1.37 4.40 4.05
N ALA A 46 2.26 5.11 4.74
CA ALA A 46 1.99 5.83 5.98
C ALA A 46 2.52 7.26 5.83
N GLY A 47 1.60 8.23 5.80
CA GLY A 47 1.90 9.66 5.63
C GLY A 47 2.48 10.30 6.89
N ARG A 48 2.94 11.54 6.78
CA ARG A 48 3.45 12.34 7.92
C ARG A 48 2.38 12.62 8.98
N SER A 49 1.10 12.59 8.60
CA SER A 49 -0.05 12.77 9.50
C SER A 49 -0.16 11.71 10.60
N ILE A 50 0.45 10.53 10.43
CA ILE A 50 0.45 9.47 11.45
C ILE A 50 1.38 9.80 12.63
N GLY A 51 2.36 10.68 12.43
CA GLY A 51 3.34 11.06 13.45
C GLY A 51 4.79 10.86 12.99
N ASN A 52 5.67 10.58 13.94
CA ASN A 52 7.11 10.52 13.73
C ASN A 52 7.54 9.29 12.90
N ALA A 53 8.85 9.17 12.63
CA ALA A 53 9.37 8.05 11.84
C ALA A 53 9.11 6.67 12.49
N VAL A 54 9.14 6.59 13.82
CA VAL A 54 8.92 5.34 14.56
C VAL A 54 7.45 4.91 14.45
N GLU A 55 6.52 5.83 14.67
CA GLU A 55 5.07 5.61 14.57
C GLU A 55 4.67 5.19 13.15
N ARG A 56 5.16 5.90 12.13
CA ARG A 56 4.91 5.55 10.72
C ARG A 56 5.47 4.18 10.35
N ASN A 57 6.65 3.83 10.86
CA ASN A 57 7.24 2.52 10.60
C ASN A 57 6.53 1.40 11.34
N ARG A 58 6.01 1.66 12.55
CA ARG A 58 5.15 0.72 13.28
C ARG A 58 3.83 0.50 12.55
N ALA A 59 3.19 1.57 12.07
CA ALA A 59 1.94 1.49 11.29
C ALA A 59 2.09 0.67 10.00
N LYS A 60 3.25 0.71 9.32
CA LYS A 60 3.50 -0.12 8.13
C LYS A 60 3.79 -1.61 8.42
N ARG A 61 4.12 -1.96 9.67
CA ARG A 61 4.54 -3.32 10.06
C ARG A 61 3.43 -4.11 10.75
N ARG A 62 2.45 -3.42 11.34
CA ARG A 62 1.23 -3.99 11.91
C ARG A 62 0.21 -4.21 10.80
#